data_AF-A0A8X6M6A0-F1
#
_entry.id   AF-A0A8X6M6A0-F1
#
_cell.length_a   1.000
_cell.length_b   1.000
_cell.length_c   1.000
_cell.angle_alpha   90.00
_cell.angle_beta   90.00
_cell.angle_gamma   90.00
#
_symmetry.space_group_name_H-M   'P 1'
#
loop_
_entity.id
_entity.type
_entity.pdbx_description
1 polymer ?
#
loop_
_entity_poly.entity_id
_entity_poly.type
_entity_poly.pdbx_seq_one_letter_code
_entity_poly.pdbx_strand_id
1 'polypeptide(L)'
;MAARVASNFAVRFFYAEVKKFHLRPVKKLSFQFDPFHENAKTVRDFYFHISSKKIRKTNQSCVFKADVVNDRSEPTISVDLSNGLNVLFKCSNLSTLEVAKEFNHIIEKYDVKEEDTTIKLKGALQKETKAKKRK
;
A
#
# COMPACT_ATOMS: atom_id res chain seq x y z
N MET A 1 12.00 -32.59 -10.59
CA MET A 1 11.05 -31.77 -11.40
C MET A 1 10.00 -31.02 -10.57
N ALA A 2 9.47 -31.58 -9.48
CA ALA A 2 8.41 -30.95 -8.67
C ALA A 2 8.74 -29.54 -8.13
N ALA A 3 9.96 -29.31 -7.65
CA ALA A 3 10.38 -28.00 -7.10
C ALA A 3 10.38 -26.85 -8.13
N ARG A 4 10.66 -27.14 -9.42
CA ARG A 4 10.60 -26.14 -10.50
C ARG A 4 9.16 -25.76 -10.86
N VAL A 5 8.21 -26.70 -10.76
CA VAL A 5 6.80 -26.44 -11.06
C VAL A 5 6.13 -25.62 -9.94
N ALA A 6 6.43 -25.95 -8.67
CA ALA A 6 5.94 -25.18 -7.52
C ALA A 6 6.47 -23.73 -7.51
N SER A 7 7.75 -23.54 -7.87
CA SER A 7 8.36 -22.21 -8.06
C SER A 7 7.59 -21.37 -9.10
N ASN A 8 7.26 -21.95 -10.26
CA ASN A 8 6.50 -21.25 -11.30
C ASN A 8 5.09 -20.85 -10.83
N PHE A 9 4.45 -21.66 -9.99
CA PHE A 9 3.12 -21.37 -9.48
C PHE A 9 3.12 -20.24 -8.44
N ALA A 10 4.07 -20.26 -7.50
CA ALA A 10 4.23 -19.20 -6.50
C ALA A 10 4.50 -17.83 -7.14
N VAL A 11 5.37 -17.80 -8.15
CA VAL A 11 5.66 -16.58 -8.92
C VAL A 11 4.42 -16.07 -9.65
N ARG A 12 3.63 -16.97 -10.27
CA ARG A 12 2.36 -16.60 -10.92
C ARG A 12 1.35 -16.01 -9.94
N PHE A 13 1.19 -16.61 -8.76
CA PHE A 13 0.30 -16.09 -7.72
C PHE A 13 0.76 -14.72 -7.22
N PHE A 14 2.06 -14.55 -7.01
CA PHE A 14 2.62 -13.24 -6.63
C PHE A 14 2.30 -12.17 -7.69
N TYR A 15 2.51 -12.46 -8.98
CA TYR A 15 2.16 -11.50 -10.04
C TYR A 15 0.66 -11.23 -10.16
N ALA A 16 -0.20 -12.20 -9.83
CA ALA A 16 -1.63 -11.96 -9.75
C ALA A 16 -1.97 -10.96 -8.64
N GLU A 17 -1.27 -11.05 -7.50
CA GLU A 17 -1.44 -10.17 -6.34
C GLU A 17 -0.92 -8.76 -6.62
N VAL A 18 0.27 -8.63 -7.25
CA VAL A 18 0.86 -7.34 -7.66
C VAL A 18 -0.03 -6.58 -8.64
N LYS A 19 -0.78 -7.27 -9.50
CA LYS A 19 -1.72 -6.62 -10.43
C LYS A 19 -2.87 -5.90 -9.73
N LYS A 20 -3.23 -6.32 -8.51
CA LYS A 20 -4.30 -5.71 -7.72
C LYS A 20 -3.82 -4.51 -6.89
N PHE A 21 -2.51 -4.27 -6.80
CA PHE A 21 -1.94 -3.23 -5.96
C PHE A 21 -2.44 -1.84 -6.37
N HIS A 22 -2.95 -1.09 -5.40
CA HIS A 22 -3.27 0.33 -5.56
C HIS A 22 -3.03 1.10 -4.26
N LEU A 23 -2.65 2.37 -4.37
CA LEU A 23 -2.18 3.18 -3.24
C LEU A 23 -3.17 4.25 -2.77
N ARG A 24 -4.44 4.12 -3.16
CA ARG A 24 -5.50 5.09 -2.83
C ARG A 24 -5.60 5.40 -1.32
N PRO A 25 -5.65 4.42 -0.41
CA PRO A 25 -5.77 4.69 1.03
C PRO A 25 -4.42 4.94 1.73
N VAL A 26 -3.30 4.94 1.01
CA VAL A 26 -1.95 4.97 1.59
C VAL A 26 -1.36 6.37 1.49
N LYS A 27 -0.92 6.91 2.63
CA LYS A 27 -0.26 8.23 2.72
C LYS A 27 1.26 8.12 2.62
N LYS A 28 1.85 7.16 3.33
CA LYS A 28 3.30 6.97 3.35
C LYS A 28 3.66 5.50 3.51
N LEU A 29 4.69 5.08 2.81
CA LEU A 29 5.29 3.76 2.91
C LEU A 29 6.75 3.93 3.32
N SER A 30 7.14 3.31 4.43
CA SER A 30 8.53 3.29 4.91
C SER A 30 9.04 1.86 4.88
N PHE A 31 10.18 1.65 4.22
CA PHE A 31 10.83 0.36 4.08
C PHE A 31 12.16 0.44 4.80
N GLN A 32 12.33 -0.31 5.89
CA GLN A 32 13.60 -0.40 6.59
C GLN A 32 14.16 -1.81 6.41
N PHE A 33 15.38 -1.93 5.90
CA PHE A 33 16.04 -3.22 5.78
C PHE A 33 17.55 -3.10 5.81
N ASP A 34 18.19 -4.13 6.37
CA ASP A 34 19.63 -4.34 6.26
C ASP A 34 19.94 -5.22 5.04
N PRO A 35 20.71 -4.75 4.03
CA PRO A 35 21.03 -5.52 2.83
C PRO A 35 21.69 -6.87 3.06
N PHE A 36 22.36 -7.05 4.21
CA PHE A 36 23.09 -8.27 4.57
C PHE A 36 22.24 -9.25 5.38
N HIS A 37 21.04 -8.85 5.81
CA HIS A 37 20.12 -9.74 6.49
C HIS A 37 19.53 -10.76 5.50
N GLU A 38 19.41 -12.03 5.92
CA GLU A 38 18.96 -13.14 5.05
C GLU A 38 17.61 -12.86 4.38
N ASN A 39 16.66 -12.32 5.16
CA ASN A 39 15.31 -11.99 4.71
C ASN A 39 15.13 -10.56 4.14
N ALA A 40 16.21 -9.82 3.90
CA ALA A 40 16.16 -8.50 3.27
C ALA A 40 15.58 -8.53 1.84
N LYS A 41 15.71 -9.68 1.18
CA LYS A 41 15.18 -9.91 -0.16
C LYS A 41 13.67 -9.69 -0.22
N THR A 42 12.93 -10.12 0.80
CA THR A 42 11.46 -9.96 0.86
C THR A 42 11.04 -8.51 0.72
N VAL A 43 11.63 -7.62 1.54
CA VAL A 43 11.31 -6.18 1.53
C VAL A 43 11.79 -5.51 0.24
N ARG A 44 12.98 -5.87 -0.25
CA ARG A 44 13.53 -5.34 -1.50
C ARG A 44 12.67 -5.69 -2.71
N ASP A 45 12.26 -6.96 -2.82
CA ASP A 45 11.41 -7.44 -3.91
C ASP A 45 10.04 -6.76 -3.83
N PHE A 46 9.43 -6.67 -2.65
CA PHE A 46 8.15 -5.98 -2.49
C PHE A 46 8.26 -4.49 -2.86
N TYR A 47 9.31 -3.79 -2.39
CA TYR A 47 9.59 -2.40 -2.72
C TYR A 47 9.75 -2.16 -4.23
N PHE A 48 10.45 -3.08 -4.92
CA PHE A 48 10.60 -2.99 -6.37
C PHE A 48 9.25 -3.03 -7.09
N HIS A 49 8.36 -3.95 -6.73
CA HIS A 49 7.07 -4.09 -7.38
C HIS A 49 6.14 -2.92 -7.08
N ILE A 50 6.01 -2.51 -5.82
CA ILE A 50 5.13 -1.42 -5.40
C ILE A 50 5.58 -0.04 -5.89
N SER A 51 6.89 0.14 -6.11
CA SER A 51 7.46 1.38 -6.67
C SER A 51 7.27 1.51 -8.19
N SER A 52 6.66 0.52 -8.86
CA SER A 52 6.43 0.56 -10.30
C SER A 52 5.59 1.77 -10.73
N LYS A 53 5.88 2.31 -11.92
CA LYS A 53 5.17 3.48 -12.47
C LYS A 53 3.66 3.28 -12.55
N LYS A 54 3.19 2.05 -12.80
CA LYS A 54 1.76 1.73 -12.88
C LYS A 54 1.05 1.93 -11.55
N ILE A 55 1.66 1.48 -10.45
CA ILE A 55 1.09 1.58 -9.11
C ILE A 55 1.23 3.01 -8.59
N ARG A 56 2.37 3.67 -8.80
CA ARG A 56 2.56 5.09 -8.42
C ARG A 56 1.54 6.04 -9.07
N LYS A 57 1.03 5.72 -10.26
CA LYS A 57 -0.04 6.50 -10.92
C LYS A 57 -1.36 6.48 -10.13
N THR A 58 -1.62 5.44 -9.33
CA THR A 58 -2.86 5.34 -8.53
C THR A 58 -2.93 6.37 -7.42
N ASN A 59 -1.78 6.76 -6.86
CA ASN A 59 -1.68 7.85 -5.89
C ASN A 59 -0.29 8.50 -5.97
N GLN A 60 -0.22 9.69 -6.58
CA GLN A 60 1.02 10.45 -6.73
C GLN A 60 1.45 11.17 -5.44
N SER A 61 0.53 11.34 -4.48
CA SER A 61 0.81 11.98 -3.20
C SER A 61 1.46 11.04 -2.18
N CYS A 62 1.44 9.73 -2.43
CA CYS A 62 2.02 8.74 -1.54
C CYS A 62 3.54 8.89 -1.45
N VAL A 63 4.04 9.07 -0.24
CA VAL A 63 5.48 9.22 0.03
C VAL A 63 6.13 7.85 0.21
N PHE A 64 7.21 7.59 -0.51
CA PHE A 64 8.01 6.38 -0.37
C PHE A 64 9.33 6.72 0.31
N LYS A 65 9.62 6.07 1.44
CA LYS A 65 10.89 6.21 2.16
C LYS A 65 11.56 4.84 2.25
N ALA A 66 12.82 4.75 1.82
CA ALA A 66 13.63 3.55 1.96
C ALA A 66 14.82 3.86 2.87
N ASP A 67 14.84 3.25 4.04
CA ASP A 67 15.86 3.40 5.08
C ASP A 67 16.74 2.14 5.06
N VAL A 68 17.94 2.26 4.52
CA VAL A 68 18.91 1.17 4.46
C VAL A 68 19.80 1.25 5.70
N VAL A 69 19.78 0.20 6.51
CA VAL A 69 20.52 0.11 7.78
C VAL A 69 21.58 -0.99 7.73
N ASN A 70 22.46 -1.05 8.72
CA ASN A 70 23.53 -2.06 8.84
C ASN A 70 23.73 -2.49 10.31
N ASP A 71 22.63 -2.59 11.05
CA ASP A 71 22.57 -2.95 12.46
C ASP A 71 22.07 -4.39 12.67
N ARG A 72 21.98 -5.19 11.59
CA ARG A 72 21.34 -6.52 11.57
C ARG A 72 19.90 -6.48 12.07
N SER A 73 19.24 -5.33 12.00
CA SER A 73 17.84 -5.21 12.40
C SER A 73 16.92 -6.01 11.48
N GLU A 74 15.77 -6.35 12.04
CA GLU A 74 14.73 -7.05 11.30
C GLU A 74 14.20 -6.17 10.16
N PRO A 75 14.01 -6.73 8.96
CA PRO A 75 13.43 -6.00 7.86
C PRO A 75 11.96 -5.66 8.17
N THR A 76 11.59 -4.39 8.03
CA THR A 76 10.25 -3.90 8.35
C THR A 76 9.65 -3.05 7.24
N ILE A 77 8.32 -3.10 7.12
CA ILE A 77 7.55 -2.25 6.21
C ILE A 77 6.49 -1.56 7.06
N SER A 78 6.51 -0.22 7.12
CA SER A 78 5.49 0.57 7.78
C SER A 78 4.60 1.25 6.75
N VAL A 79 3.29 1.09 6.90
CA VAL A 79 2.25 1.61 6.01
C VAL A 79 1.40 2.58 6.82
N ASP A 80 1.55 3.88 6.52
CA ASP A 80 0.71 4.93 7.05
C ASP A 80 -0.50 5.11 6.14
N LEU A 81 -1.69 4.83 6.67
CA LEU A 81 -2.96 5.02 5.96
C LEU A 81 -3.43 6.48 6.09
N SER A 82 -4.25 6.92 5.14
CA SER A 82 -4.89 8.25 5.16
C SER A 82 -5.73 8.50 6.42
N ASN A 83 -6.24 7.42 7.03
CA ASN A 83 -7.10 7.46 8.20
C ASN A 83 -6.34 7.63 9.52
N GLY A 84 -5.00 7.76 9.47
CA GLY A 84 -4.14 7.89 10.66
C GLY A 84 -3.72 6.55 11.30
N LEU A 85 -4.17 5.42 10.75
CA LEU A 85 -3.71 4.09 11.16
C LEU A 85 -2.33 3.80 10.57
N ASN A 86 -1.44 3.24 11.39
CA ASN A 86 -0.13 2.74 10.97
C ASN A 86 -0.14 1.21 11.08
N VAL A 87 0.21 0.53 9.99
CA VAL A 87 0.42 -0.91 9.97
C VAL A 87 1.90 -1.21 9.83
N LEU A 88 2.45 -2.00 10.75
CA LEU A 88 3.83 -2.44 10.74
C LEU A 88 3.90 -3.93 10.36
N PHE A 89 4.56 -4.23 9.24
CA PHE A 89 4.93 -5.59 8.86
C PHE A 89 6.35 -5.88 9.33
N LYS A 90 6.50 -6.93 10.14
CA LYS A 90 7.80 -7.50 10.51
C LYS A 90 8.11 -8.65 9.58
N CYS A 91 9.11 -8.48 8.72
CA CYS A 91 9.38 -9.40 7.61
C CYS A 91 10.45 -10.46 7.94
N SER A 92 10.79 -10.68 9.21
CA SER A 92 11.76 -11.70 9.62
C SER A 92 11.39 -13.11 9.18
N ASN A 93 10.11 -13.44 9.15
CA ASN A 93 9.62 -14.78 8.81
C ASN A 93 8.52 -14.77 7.74
N LEU A 94 8.33 -13.63 7.07
CA LEU A 94 7.30 -13.47 6.05
C LEU A 94 7.89 -13.62 4.65
N SER A 95 7.19 -14.35 3.79
CA SER A 95 7.49 -14.41 2.37
C SER A 95 6.92 -13.20 1.63
N THR A 96 7.48 -12.88 0.46
CA THR A 96 7.03 -11.74 -0.37
C THR A 96 5.58 -11.88 -0.80
N LEU A 97 5.09 -13.12 -0.96
CA LEU A 97 3.72 -13.43 -1.32
C LEU A 97 2.74 -13.16 -0.18
N GLU A 98 3.11 -13.51 1.06
CA GLU A 98 2.27 -13.25 2.24
C GLU A 98 2.15 -11.76 2.49
N VAL A 99 3.28 -11.03 2.41
CA VAL A 99 3.27 -9.57 2.52
C VAL A 99 2.37 -8.95 1.45
N ALA A 100 2.44 -9.43 0.20
CA ALA A 100 1.59 -8.94 -0.89
C ALA A 100 0.09 -9.19 -0.65
N LYS A 101 -0.28 -10.37 -0.14
CA LYS A 101 -1.67 -10.72 0.17
C LYS A 101 -2.23 -9.88 1.31
N GLU A 102 -1.48 -9.77 2.41
CA GLU A 102 -1.91 -8.98 3.56
C GLU A 102 -2.00 -7.50 3.20
N PHE A 103 -1.06 -6.99 2.40
CA PHE A 103 -1.11 -5.63 1.89
C PHE A 103 -2.39 -5.36 1.09
N ASN A 104 -2.78 -6.27 0.19
CA ASN A 104 -4.03 -6.17 -0.54
C ASN A 104 -5.26 -6.24 0.36
N HIS A 105 -5.28 -7.16 1.33
CA HIS A 105 -6.38 -7.28 2.28
C HIS A 105 -6.58 -5.99 3.11
N ILE A 106 -5.49 -5.37 3.56
CA ILE A 106 -5.52 -4.08 4.27
C ILE A 106 -6.04 -2.99 3.34
N ILE A 107 -5.50 -2.92 2.12
CA ILE A 107 -5.94 -1.93 1.15
C ILE A 107 -7.43 -2.07 0.85
N GLU A 108 -7.93 -3.27 0.56
CA GLU A 108 -9.34 -3.51 0.26
C GLU A 108 -10.24 -3.17 1.44
N LYS A 109 -9.77 -3.42 2.68
CA LYS A 109 -10.51 -3.10 3.90
C LYS A 109 -10.62 -1.59 4.16
N TYR A 110 -9.57 -0.83 3.87
CA TYR A 110 -9.50 0.60 4.16
C TYR A 110 -9.64 1.49 2.92
N ASP A 111 -9.85 0.91 1.74
CA ASP A 111 -10.22 1.64 0.54
C ASP A 111 -11.53 2.38 0.83
N VAL A 112 -11.53 3.67 0.53
CA VAL A 112 -12.66 4.54 0.82
C VAL A 112 -13.84 4.06 -0.05
N LYS A 113 -14.79 3.33 0.55
CA LYS A 113 -16.14 3.31 0.03
C LYS A 113 -16.68 4.72 0.21
N GLU A 114 -16.97 5.40 -0.89
CA GLU A 114 -17.46 6.78 -0.93
C GLU A 114 -18.86 6.96 -0.29
N GLU A 115 -19.05 6.62 0.99
CA GLU A 115 -20.36 6.74 1.62
C GLU A 115 -20.52 8.07 2.43
N ASP A 116 -19.45 8.77 2.84
CA ASP A 116 -19.64 9.84 3.86
C ASP A 116 -19.26 11.30 3.49
N THR A 117 -18.70 11.60 2.32
CA THR A 117 -18.29 12.99 1.99
C THR A 117 -19.21 13.72 1.01
N THR A 118 -20.05 13.02 0.23
CA THR A 118 -20.88 13.66 -0.80
C THR A 118 -22.18 14.28 -0.27
N ILE A 119 -22.63 13.94 0.94
CA ILE A 119 -23.89 14.48 1.50
C ILE A 119 -23.71 15.93 2.01
N LYS A 120 -22.50 16.36 2.41
CA LYS A 120 -22.30 17.68 3.05
C LYS A 120 -22.10 18.87 2.10
N LEU A 121 -21.78 18.64 0.82
CA LEU A 121 -21.49 19.74 -0.12
C LEU A 121 -22.72 20.24 -0.90
N LYS A 122 -23.76 19.42 -1.10
CA LYS A 122 -24.99 19.87 -1.79
C LYS A 122 -25.86 20.81 -0.93
N GLY A 123 -25.70 20.80 0.39
CA GLY A 123 -26.47 21.65 1.31
C GLY A 123 -26.02 23.11 1.37
N ALA A 124 -24.76 23.41 1.02
CA ALA A 124 -24.21 24.76 1.11
C ALA A 124 -24.55 25.63 -0.12
N LEU A 125 -24.45 25.08 -1.33
CA LEU A 125 -24.71 25.83 -2.57
C LEU A 125 -26.20 26.21 -2.79
N GLN A 126 -27.13 25.49 -2.16
CA GLN A 126 -28.57 25.79 -2.31
C GLN A 126 -29.06 26.95 -1.43
N LYS A 127 -28.31 27.34 -0.38
CA LYS A 127 -28.68 28.48 0.48
C LYS A 127 -28.28 29.82 -0.16
N GLU A 128 -27.18 29.88 -0.88
CA GLU A 128 -26.70 31.13 -1.48
C GLU A 128 -27.52 31.57 -2.69
N THR A 129 -28.08 30.62 -3.46
CA THR A 129 -28.90 30.92 -4.64
C THR A 129 -30.33 31.36 -4.30
N LYS A 130 -30.89 30.96 -3.15
CA LYS A 130 -32.21 31.43 -2.69
C LYS A 130 -32.19 32.80 -2.01
N ALA A 131 -31.06 33.22 -1.43
CA ALA A 131 -30.92 34.54 -0.82
C ALA A 131 -30.83 35.67 -1.86
N LYS A 132 -30.30 35.39 -3.07
CA LYS A 132 -30.16 36.37 -4.16
C LYS A 132 -31.43 36.66 -4.97
N LYS A 133 -32.52 35.90 -4.75
CA LYS A 133 -33.80 36.07 -5.48
C LYS A 133 -34.88 36.87 -4.71
N ARG A 134 -34.54 37.44 -3.55
CA ARG A 134 -35.44 38.20 -2.67
C ARG A 134 -35.03 39.66 -2.44
N LYS A 135 -34.17 40.21 -3.30
CA LYS A 135 -33.90 41.66 -3.37
C LYS A 135 -34.23 42.18 -4.75
#